data_AF-A0A2N7QBB1-F1
#
_entry.id   AF-A0A2N7QBB1-F1
#
_cell.length_a   1.000
_cell.length_b   1.000
_cell.length_c   1.000
_cell.angle_alpha   90.00
_cell.angle_beta   90.00
_cell.angle_gamma   90.00
#
_symmetry.space_group_name_H-M   'P 1'
#
loop_
_entity.id
_entity.type
_entity.pdbx_description
1 polymer ?
#
loop_
_entity_poly.entity_id
_entity_poly.type
_entity_poly.pdbx_seq_one_letter_code
_entity_poly.pdbx_strand_id
1 'polypeptide(L)'
;MIKAKIKSQEVVFDEPALSLFRQLQEAAEEEHQLEKFLEKTAAIIGKAFGHTRVTIFLYDEATQELFFVRGWKTEPVDFPAGYRQKIDLWARR
;
A
#
# COMPACT_ATOMS: atom_id res chain seq x y z
N MET A 1 13.27 38.34 -2.71
CA MET A 1 13.37 36.88 -2.96
C MET A 1 13.47 36.18 -1.61
N ILE A 2 12.40 35.55 -1.13
CA ILE A 2 12.39 34.83 0.14
C ILE A 2 12.98 33.44 -0.09
N LYS A 3 14.16 33.18 0.47
CA LYS A 3 14.72 31.82 0.56
C LYS A 3 13.97 31.08 1.66
N ALA A 4 13.02 30.22 1.28
CA ALA A 4 12.40 29.30 2.23
C ALA A 4 13.49 28.33 2.74
N LYS A 5 13.85 28.49 4.01
CA LYS A 5 14.80 27.61 4.71
C LYS A 5 14.02 26.34 5.07
N ILE A 6 14.17 25.29 4.26
CA ILE A 6 13.65 23.96 4.59
C ILE A 6 14.43 23.50 5.82
N LYS A 7 13.84 23.63 7.01
CA LYS A 7 14.35 22.95 8.20
C LYS A 7 14.09 21.47 7.96
N SER A 8 15.15 20.68 7.79
CA SER A 8 15.08 19.24 7.91
C SER A 8 14.60 18.93 9.33
N GLN A 9 13.32 18.59 9.50
CA GLN A 9 12.88 17.88 10.68
C GLN A 9 13.60 16.53 10.66
N GLU A 10 14.40 16.23 11.68
CA GLU A 10 14.82 14.86 11.93
C GLU A 10 13.53 14.05 12.08
N VAL A 11 13.29 13.15 11.13
CA VAL A 11 12.17 12.22 11.20
C VAL A 11 12.57 11.16 12.22
N VAL A 12 12.33 11.46 13.49
CA VAL A 12 12.41 10.48 14.57
C VAL A 12 11.13 9.65 14.46
N PHE A 13 11.26 8.43 13.95
CA PHE A 13 10.16 7.49 13.93
C PHE A 13 9.97 6.92 15.34
N ASP A 14 8.75 6.98 15.85
CA ASP A 14 8.39 6.32 17.12
C ASP A 14 8.57 4.79 16.99
N GLU A 15 8.84 4.08 18.09
CA GLU A 15 9.04 2.61 18.08
C GLU A 15 7.97 1.81 17.31
N PRO A 16 6.66 2.13 17.41
CA PRO A 16 5.63 1.44 16.64
C PRO A 16 5.77 1.63 15.12
N ALA A 17 6.19 2.83 14.69
CA ALA A 17 6.42 3.11 13.28
C ALA A 17 7.64 2.34 12.77
N LEU A 18 8.73 2.26 13.55
CA LEU A 18 9.89 1.45 13.20
C LEU A 18 9.57 -0.05 13.09
N SER A 19 8.74 -0.57 14.01
CA SER A 19 8.28 -1.96 13.96
C SER A 19 7.45 -2.25 12.71
N LEU A 20 6.56 -1.32 12.34
CA LEU A 20 5.78 -1.40 11.10
C LEU A 20 6.70 -1.41 9.87
N PHE A 21 7.66 -0.48 9.79
CA PHE A 21 8.60 -0.43 8.67
C PHE A 21 9.41 -1.72 8.51
N ARG A 22 9.91 -2.29 9.61
CA ARG A 22 10.64 -3.57 9.56
C ARG A 22 9.79 -4.71 9.02
N GLN A 23 8.55 -4.87 9.51
CA GLN A 23 7.64 -5.91 9.02
C GLN A 23 7.33 -5.74 7.53
N LEU A 24 7.17 -4.50 7.06
CA LEU A 24 6.94 -4.22 5.64
C LEU A 24 8.17 -4.53 4.79
N GLN A 25 9.37 -4.23 5.30
CA GLN A 25 10.62 -4.56 4.62
C GLN A 25 10.81 -6.08 4.52
N GLU A 26 10.62 -6.82 5.62
CA GLU A 26 10.68 -8.28 5.64
C GLU A 26 9.67 -8.89 4.64
N ALA A 27 8.45 -8.34 4.57
CA ALA A 27 7.47 -8.77 3.59
C ALA A 27 7.93 -8.55 2.14
N ALA A 28 8.63 -7.44 1.85
CA ALA A 28 9.16 -7.15 0.52
C ALA A 28 10.34 -8.05 0.14
N GLU A 29 11.14 -8.48 1.11
CA GLU A 29 12.27 -9.39 0.91
C GLU A 29 11.80 -10.84 0.69
N GLU A 30 10.76 -11.28 1.41
CA GLU A 30 10.24 -12.65 1.34
C GLU A 30 9.26 -12.89 0.18
N GLU A 31 8.46 -11.89 -0.21
CA GLU A 31 7.38 -12.08 -1.18
C GLU A 31 7.73 -11.51 -2.55
N HIS A 32 8.13 -12.38 -3.48
CA HIS A 32 8.42 -11.99 -4.87
C HIS A 32 7.16 -11.86 -5.75
N GLN A 33 6.01 -12.32 -5.26
CA GLN A 33 4.72 -12.19 -5.96
C GLN A 33 3.98 -10.96 -5.43
N LEU A 34 3.67 -10.01 -6.32
CA LEU A 34 3.03 -8.75 -5.95
C LEU A 34 1.71 -8.96 -5.19
N GLU A 35 0.93 -9.98 -5.55
CA GLU A 35 -0.35 -10.29 -4.91
C GLU A 35 -0.15 -10.66 -3.43
N LYS A 36 0.75 -11.62 -3.17
CA LYS A 36 1.09 -12.06 -1.82
C LYS A 36 1.72 -10.95 -0.99
N PHE A 37 2.59 -10.15 -1.61
CA PHE A 37 3.18 -8.98 -0.97
C PHE A 37 2.10 -7.99 -0.51
N LEU A 38 1.12 -7.70 -1.38
CA LEU A 38 0.01 -6.80 -1.08
C LEU A 38 -0.91 -7.35 0.01
N GLU A 39 -1.23 -8.65 -0.01
CA GLU A 39 -1.99 -9.32 1.04
C GLU A 39 -1.30 -9.21 2.41
N LYS A 40 -0.01 -9.53 2.45
CA LYS A 40 0.81 -9.47 3.68
C LYS A 40 0.95 -8.04 4.19
N THR A 41 1.16 -7.07 3.30
CA THR A 41 1.22 -5.65 3.63
C THR A 41 -0.12 -5.16 4.20
N ALA A 42 -1.24 -5.53 3.59
CA ALA A 42 -2.57 -5.18 4.10
C ALA A 42 -2.80 -5.74 5.51
N ALA A 43 -2.32 -6.95 5.79
CA ALA A 43 -2.39 -7.58 7.11
C ALA A 43 -1.55 -6.83 8.16
N ILE A 44 -0.30 -6.50 7.82
CA ILE A 44 0.64 -5.78 8.69
C ILE A 44 0.07 -4.41 9.06
N ILE A 45 -0.39 -3.64 8.05
CA ILE A 45 -1.02 -2.33 8.24
C ILE A 45 -2.28 -2.47 9.09
N GLY A 46 -3.15 -3.43 8.77
CA GLY A 46 -4.38 -3.67 9.52
C GLY A 46 -4.11 -3.92 11.01
N LYS A 47 -3.14 -4.79 11.31
CA LYS A 47 -2.73 -5.10 12.69
C LYS A 47 -2.14 -3.89 13.40
N ALA A 48 -1.27 -3.12 12.74
CA ALA A 48 -0.59 -1.97 13.33
C ALA A 48 -1.56 -0.85 13.74
N PHE A 49 -2.60 -0.62 12.95
CA PHE A 49 -3.58 0.46 13.19
C PHE A 49 -4.90 -0.02 13.81
N GLY A 50 -5.01 -1.31 14.16
CA GLY A 50 -6.24 -1.88 14.72
C GLY A 50 -7.41 -1.91 13.72
N HIS A 51 -7.11 -1.92 12.41
CA HIS A 51 -8.11 -2.01 11.36
C HIS A 51 -8.34 -3.46 10.95
N THR A 52 -9.62 -3.84 10.91
CA THR A 52 -10.04 -5.18 10.50
C THR A 52 -10.13 -5.32 8.98
N ARG A 53 -10.07 -4.21 8.24
CA ARG A 53 -10.21 -4.14 6.78
C ARG A 53 -9.24 -3.11 6.23
N VAL A 54 -8.32 -3.55 5.38
CA VAL A 54 -7.36 -2.69 4.66
C VAL A 54 -7.39 -3.09 3.20
N THR A 55 -7.45 -2.11 2.30
CA THR A 55 -7.36 -2.32 0.86
C THR A 55 -6.23 -1.45 0.34
N ILE A 56 -5.38 -2.06 -0.49
CA ILE A 56 -4.26 -1.38 -1.14
C ILE A 56 -4.52 -1.36 -2.63
N PHE A 57 -4.30 -0.19 -3.22
CA PHE A 57 -4.35 0.05 -4.65
C PHE A 57 -2.97 0.49 -5.11
N LEU A 58 -2.40 -0.24 -6.07
CA LEU A 58 -1.19 0.17 -6.77
C LEU A 58 -1.55 0.47 -8.22
N TYR A 59 -1.20 1.66 -8.69
CA TYR A 59 -1.34 2.01 -10.08
C TYR A 59 0.04 2.05 -10.73
N ASP A 60 0.20 1.30 -11.82
CA ASP A 60 1.36 1.37 -12.70
C ASP A 60 1.03 2.22 -13.92
N GLU A 61 1.64 3.40 -14.00
CA GLU A 61 1.43 4.35 -15.08
C GLU A 61 1.97 3.85 -16.43
N ALA A 62 3.05 3.06 -16.43
CA ALA A 62 3.66 2.56 -17.66
C ALA A 62 2.77 1.53 -18.37
N THR A 63 2.07 0.71 -17.58
CA THR A 63 1.16 -0.33 -18.10
C THR A 63 -0.30 0.11 -18.10
N GLN A 64 -0.62 1.21 -17.42
CA GLN A 64 -1.98 1.70 -17.13
C GLN A 64 -2.81 0.66 -16.39
N GLU A 65 -2.23 0.04 -15.35
CA GLU A 65 -2.86 -1.05 -14.61
C GLU A 65 -3.00 -0.73 -13.14
N LEU A 66 -4.19 -1.05 -12.61
CA LEU A 66 -4.51 -1.00 -11.20
C LEU A 66 -4.43 -2.43 -10.64
N PHE A 67 -3.55 -2.62 -9.67
CA PHE A 67 -3.46 -3.82 -8.84
C PHE A 67 -4.13 -3.54 -7.50
N PHE A 68 -4.94 -4.48 -7.02
CA PHE A 68 -5.60 -4.33 -5.74
C PHE A 68 -5.82 -5.65 -5.04
N VAL A 69 -5.78 -5.60 -3.71
CA VAL A 69 -6.09 -6.74 -2.85
C VAL A 69 -7.30 -6.42 -2.00
N ARG A 70 -8.27 -7.34 -2.01
CA ARG A 70 -9.40 -7.31 -1.09
C ARG A 70 -8.85 -7.72 0.27
N GLY A 71 -9.10 -6.90 1.29
CA GLY A 71 -8.43 -7.02 2.58
C GLY A 71 -8.48 -8.40 3.23
N TRP A 72 -7.63 -8.57 4.24
CA TRP A 72 -7.30 -9.81 4.97
C TRP A 72 -8.46 -10.66 5.56
N LYS A 73 -9.74 -10.24 5.47
CA LYS A 73 -10.86 -10.96 6.10
C LYS A 73 -11.85 -11.57 5.11
N THR A 74 -12.48 -12.65 5.58
CA THR A 74 -13.49 -13.50 4.91
C THR A 74 -14.79 -12.82 4.49
N GLU A 75 -15.00 -11.55 4.85
CA GLU A 75 -16.21 -10.83 4.47
C GLU A 75 -16.08 -10.27 3.04
N PRO A 76 -17.08 -10.46 2.17
CA PRO A 76 -17.02 -9.99 0.80
C PRO A 76 -16.90 -8.46 0.78
N VAL A 77 -15.95 -7.97 -0.01
CA VAL A 77 -15.83 -6.54 -0.31
C VAL A 77 -16.39 -6.29 -1.70
N ASP A 78 -17.19 -5.23 -1.84
CA ASP A 78 -17.79 -4.76 -3.10
C ASP A 78 -16.74 -4.14 -4.04
N PHE A 79 -15.66 -4.88 -4.33
CA PHE A 79 -14.68 -4.51 -5.34
C PHE A 79 -14.89 -5.31 -6.64
N PRO A 80 -14.49 -4.76 -7.80
CA PRO A 80 -14.49 -5.49 -9.06
C PRO A 80 -13.81 -6.85 -8.92
N ALA A 81 -14.32 -7.86 -9.62
CA ALA A 81 -13.70 -9.19 -9.66
C ALA A 81 -12.27 -9.10 -10.22
N GLY A 82 -11.32 -9.75 -9.55
CA GLY A 82 -9.92 -9.83 -9.99
C GLY A 82 -8.94 -9.10 -9.08
N TYR A 83 -7.67 -9.20 -9.46
CA TYR A 83 -6.51 -8.63 -8.78
C TYR A 83 -5.87 -7.47 -9.57
N ARG A 84 -6.12 -7.43 -10.89
CA ARG A 84 -5.50 -6.53 -11.85
C ARG A 84 -6.54 -6.04 -12.84
N GLN A 85 -6.59 -4.73 -13.06
CA GLN A 85 -7.52 -4.10 -13.98
C GLN A 85 -6.79 -3.04 -14.81
N LYS A 86 -6.97 -3.07 -16.14
CA LYS A 86 -6.48 -1.99 -17.01
C LYS A 86 -7.38 -0.76 -16.85
N ILE A 87 -6.79 0.39 -16.56
CA ILE A 87 -7.50 1.65 -16.37
C ILE A 87 -6.81 2.73 -17.17
N ASP A 88 -7.52 3.30 -18.14
CA ASP A 88 -7.07 4.51 -18.82
C ASP A 88 -7.56 5.74 -18.04
N LEU A 89 -6.69 6.28 -17.18
CA LEU A 89 -6.98 7.51 -16.42
C LEU A 89 -7.10 8.75 -17.31
N TRP A 90 -6.67 8.67 -18.57
CA TRP A 90 -6.64 9.78 -19.53
C TRP A 90 -7.72 9.69 -20.60
N ALA A 91 -8.53 8.62 -20.63
CA ALA A 91 -9.65 8.44 -21.56
C ALA A 91 -10.76 9.51 -21.46
N ARG A 92 -10.63 10.46 -20.53
CA ARG A 92 -11.49 11.64 -20.43
C ARG A 92 -10.65 12.91 -20.42
N ARG A 93 -10.20 13.33 -21.61
CA ARG A 93 -9.95 14.73 -21.94
C ARG A 93 -10.45 15.02 -23.34
#